data_AF-A0A953Y9P4-F1
#
_entry.id   AF-A0A953Y9P4-F1
#
_cell.length_a   1.000
_cell.length_b   1.000
_cell.length_c   1.000
_cell.angle_alpha   90.00
_cell.angle_beta   90.00
_cell.angle_gamma   90.00
#
_symmetry.space_group_name_H-M   'P 1'
#
loop_
_entity.id
_entity.type
_entity.pdbx_description
1 polymer ?
#
loop_
_entity_poly.entity_id
_entity_poly.type
_entity_poly.pdbx_seq_one_letter_code
_entity_poly.pdbx_strand_id
1 'polypeptide(L)'
;MKGTHPGLSLQGLRLAPAQVWGGFRLVPLLRDDVRGDLRLALRRYGEDVTAVELGGKPSGKAARPVYCSYVPHALVIDWGRRGQPAVSFGGQLLRGDGTRLRLGPYTARVTARMARREGSQRLRLLPLHLALEGYLALHFGGPDVAWSEYSERAVSRGLSPRVEVTTSGWGVQGLEDALRVFEIHTGQCGVLAYVGDVLAAAFVVSHPDDYRALHRSLIEDVYGDLVVRYGQLYSELGTLAPELRVPRAAGLDDLRAALRELRAAWSDVQGYLTDELFARPLSYERVYTLG
;
A
#
# COMPACT_ATOMS: atom_id res chain seq x y z
N MET A 1 16.68 -1.70 -11.88
CA MET A 1 17.96 -1.58 -11.13
C MET A 1 17.66 -1.93 -9.70
N LYS A 2 18.29 -2.98 -9.17
CA LYS A 2 18.20 -3.34 -7.75
C LYS A 2 19.17 -2.48 -6.95
N GLY A 3 18.79 -2.10 -5.74
CA GLY A 3 19.64 -1.30 -4.87
C GLY A 3 19.19 -1.37 -3.43
N THR A 4 20.01 -0.81 -2.56
CA THR A 4 19.71 -0.66 -1.14
C THR A 4 19.49 0.82 -0.85
N HIS A 5 18.41 1.14 -0.16
CA HIS A 5 18.13 2.48 0.36
C HIS A 5 18.39 2.47 1.86
N PRO A 6 19.05 3.50 2.45
CA PRO A 6 19.43 3.49 3.87
C PRO A 6 18.23 3.43 4.82
N GLY A 7 17.04 3.81 4.35
CA GLY A 7 15.78 3.69 5.05
C GLY A 7 14.70 4.57 4.43
N LEU A 8 13.43 4.37 4.77
CA LEU A 8 12.38 5.32 4.35
C LEU A 8 12.48 6.58 5.19
N SER A 9 12.14 7.73 4.60
CA SER A 9 12.02 8.99 5.34
C SER A 9 10.60 9.53 5.19
N LEU A 10 10.01 9.95 6.30
CA LEU A 10 8.79 10.74 6.31
C LEU A 10 9.05 12.22 5.97
N GLN A 11 10.05 12.52 5.13
CA GLN A 11 10.38 13.89 4.81
C GLN A 11 9.16 14.64 4.23
N GLY A 12 8.77 15.72 4.91
CA GLY A 12 7.58 16.50 4.56
C GLY A 12 6.25 15.84 4.95
N LEU A 13 6.27 14.80 5.79
CA LEU A 13 5.10 14.22 6.42
C LEU A 13 5.19 14.36 7.95
N ARG A 14 4.06 14.63 8.58
CA ARG A 14 3.92 14.74 10.04
C ARG A 14 2.85 13.78 10.54
N LEU A 15 3.14 13.08 11.63
CA LEU A 15 2.18 12.22 12.31
C LEU A 15 1.12 13.08 13.01
N ALA A 16 -0.15 12.75 12.80
CA ALA A 16 -1.25 13.29 13.59
C ALA A 16 -1.66 12.28 14.70
N PRO A 17 -2.46 12.73 15.68
CA PRO A 17 -3.01 11.84 16.70
C PRO A 17 -3.69 10.61 16.07
N ALA A 18 -3.35 9.43 16.59
CA ALA A 18 -3.91 8.19 16.08
C ALA A 18 -5.38 8.03 16.49
N GLN A 19 -6.19 7.43 15.62
CA GLN A 19 -7.52 6.95 15.95
C GLN A 19 -7.48 5.44 16.19
N VAL A 20 -8.09 4.99 17.27
CA VAL A 20 -8.18 3.57 17.64
C VAL A 20 -9.60 3.08 17.42
N TRP A 21 -9.74 1.91 16.80
CA TRP A 21 -11.01 1.21 16.67
C TRP A 21 -10.79 -0.29 16.75
N GLY A 22 -11.33 -0.92 17.80
CA GLY A 22 -11.08 -2.33 18.11
C GLY A 22 -9.58 -2.62 18.20
N GLY A 23 -9.13 -3.65 17.48
CA GLY A 23 -7.71 -4.03 17.36
C GLY A 23 -6.86 -3.13 16.47
N PHE A 24 -7.40 -2.04 15.89
CA PHE A 24 -6.69 -1.17 14.95
C PHE A 24 -6.31 0.17 15.54
N ARG A 25 -5.11 0.63 15.18
CA ARG A 25 -4.66 2.01 15.38
C ARG A 25 -4.26 2.59 14.04
N LEU A 26 -4.96 3.65 13.64
CA LEU A 26 -4.75 4.36 12.38
C LEU A 26 -4.09 5.70 12.68
N VAL A 27 -2.86 5.89 12.19
CA VAL A 27 -2.06 7.11 12.40
C VAL A 27 -2.10 7.96 11.12
N PRO A 28 -2.76 9.13 11.13
CA PRO A 28 -2.82 9.97 9.95
C PRO A 28 -1.46 10.59 9.61
N LEU A 29 -1.14 10.65 8.32
CA LEU A 29 0.06 11.31 7.79
C LEU A 29 -0.33 12.61 7.10
N LEU A 30 0.03 13.74 7.71
CA LEU A 30 -0.26 15.07 7.19
C LEU A 30 0.93 15.63 6.41
N ARG A 31 0.65 16.49 5.44
CA ARG A 31 1.66 17.22 4.67
C ARG A 31 1.33 18.70 4.72
N ASP A 32 2.28 19.51 5.19
CA ASP A 32 2.09 20.96 5.29
C ASP A 32 2.17 21.64 3.92
N ASP A 33 3.09 21.19 3.05
CA ASP A 33 3.22 21.65 1.67
C ASP A 33 2.75 20.58 0.66
N VAL A 34 1.52 20.73 0.19
CA VAL A 34 0.85 19.76 -0.68
C VAL A 34 1.29 19.96 -2.13
N ARG A 35 1.78 18.88 -2.74
CA ARG A 35 2.20 18.89 -4.14
C ARG A 35 1.03 18.72 -5.08
N GLY A 36 0.81 19.71 -5.94
CA GLY A 36 -0.18 19.64 -7.03
C GLY A 36 0.33 18.96 -8.30
N ASP A 37 1.65 18.73 -8.43
CA ASP A 37 2.29 18.28 -9.66
C ASP A 37 2.38 16.76 -9.82
N LEU A 38 1.90 15.99 -8.85
CA LEU A 38 1.84 14.53 -8.86
C LEU A 38 0.49 14.10 -8.30
N ARG A 39 -0.31 13.36 -9.06
CA ARG A 39 -1.64 12.89 -8.67
C ARG A 39 -1.78 11.39 -8.87
N LEU A 40 -2.50 10.74 -7.97
CA LEU A 40 -2.83 9.32 -8.02
C LEU A 40 -4.34 9.13 -8.13
N ALA A 41 -4.74 8.26 -9.04
CA ALA A 41 -6.12 7.98 -9.37
C ALA A 41 -6.42 6.49 -9.28
N LEU A 42 -7.53 6.13 -8.64
CA LEU A 42 -8.05 4.77 -8.63
C LEU A 42 -8.72 4.44 -9.97
N ARG A 43 -8.34 3.33 -10.59
CA ARG A 43 -9.07 2.74 -11.71
C ARG A 43 -9.57 1.36 -11.31
N ARG A 44 -10.90 1.22 -11.17
CA ARG A 44 -11.51 -0.07 -10.81
C ARG A 44 -11.60 -1.01 -12.00
N TYR A 45 -11.39 -2.29 -11.74
CA TYR A 45 -11.65 -3.38 -12.67
C TYR A 45 -12.78 -4.26 -12.12
N GLY A 46 -13.51 -4.89 -13.03
CA GLY A 46 -14.65 -5.74 -12.68
C GLY A 46 -14.58 -7.10 -13.37
N GLU A 47 -13.41 -7.44 -13.90
CA GLU A 47 -13.17 -8.74 -14.52
C GLU A 47 -12.79 -9.78 -13.46
N ASP A 48 -13.25 -11.02 -13.66
CA ASP A 48 -13.01 -12.12 -12.73
C ASP A 48 -11.54 -12.51 -12.65
N VAL A 49 -10.82 -12.37 -13.77
CA VAL A 49 -9.38 -12.65 -13.86
C VAL A 49 -8.67 -11.63 -14.75
N THR A 50 -7.44 -11.29 -14.38
CA THR A 50 -6.52 -10.51 -15.20
C THR A 50 -5.30 -11.35 -15.52
N ALA A 51 -4.94 -11.38 -16.80
CA ALA A 51 -3.75 -12.00 -17.33
C ALA A 51 -2.74 -10.89 -17.69
N VAL A 52 -1.58 -10.93 -17.04
CA VAL A 52 -0.48 -9.97 -17.24
C VAL A 52 0.70 -10.70 -17.86
N GLU A 53 1.15 -10.25 -19.03
CA GLU A 53 2.38 -10.76 -19.63
C GLU A 53 3.59 -10.39 -18.75
N LEU A 54 4.40 -11.39 -18.39
CA LEU A 54 5.63 -11.19 -17.64
C LEU A 54 6.80 -10.89 -18.59
N GLY A 55 7.74 -10.07 -18.14
CA GLY A 55 8.97 -9.79 -18.86
C GLY A 55 9.87 -11.03 -18.94
N GLY A 56 10.71 -11.10 -19.99
CA GLY A 56 11.65 -12.20 -20.20
C GLY A 56 11.59 -12.74 -21.63
N LYS A 57 12.73 -13.19 -22.16
CA LYS A 57 12.74 -13.95 -23.41
C LYS A 57 12.31 -15.38 -23.08
N PRO A 58 11.30 -15.95 -23.74
CA PRO A 58 11.01 -17.36 -23.58
C PRO A 58 12.26 -18.18 -23.99
N SER A 59 12.53 -19.27 -23.28
CA SER A 59 13.53 -20.23 -23.72
C SER A 59 12.98 -20.97 -24.94
N GLY A 60 13.54 -20.69 -26.13
CA GLY A 60 13.11 -21.32 -27.38
C GLY A 60 11.75 -20.83 -27.89
N LYS A 61 10.90 -21.75 -28.36
CA LYS A 61 9.58 -21.47 -28.98
C LYS A 61 8.43 -21.33 -27.97
N ALA A 62 8.71 -21.32 -26.67
CA ALA A 62 7.67 -21.24 -25.65
C ALA A 62 6.92 -19.89 -25.71
N ALA A 63 5.63 -19.92 -25.37
CA ALA A 63 4.88 -18.69 -25.15
C ALA A 63 5.50 -17.89 -23.99
N ARG A 64 5.31 -16.57 -23.98
CA ARG A 64 5.77 -15.75 -22.85
C ARG A 64 5.02 -16.16 -21.58
N PRO A 65 5.68 -16.18 -20.42
CA PRO A 65 5.01 -16.45 -19.17
C PRO A 65 3.96 -15.37 -18.90
N VAL A 66 2.80 -15.80 -18.42
CA VAL A 66 1.68 -14.93 -18.06
C VAL A 66 1.35 -15.17 -16.60
N TYR A 67 1.20 -14.09 -15.87
CA TYR A 67 0.71 -14.08 -14.51
C TYR A 67 -0.80 -13.84 -14.51
N CYS A 68 -1.56 -14.74 -13.89
CA CYS A 68 -3.02 -14.65 -13.83
C CYS A 68 -3.47 -14.45 -12.38
N SER A 69 -4.32 -13.44 -12.14
CA SER A 69 -4.84 -13.13 -10.80
C SER A 69 -6.11 -12.29 -10.86
N TYR A 70 -6.80 -12.19 -9.73
CA TYR A 70 -7.83 -11.17 -9.55
C TYR A 70 -7.15 -9.81 -9.28
N VAL A 71 -7.54 -8.78 -10.04
CA VAL A 71 -7.02 -7.41 -9.90
C VAL A 71 -8.20 -6.47 -9.64
N PRO A 72 -8.43 -6.02 -8.40
CA PRO A 72 -9.59 -5.17 -8.09
C PRO A 72 -9.45 -3.75 -8.67
N HIS A 73 -8.22 -3.24 -8.72
CA HIS A 73 -7.96 -1.90 -9.20
C HIS A 73 -6.51 -1.71 -9.69
N ALA A 74 -6.31 -0.62 -10.43
CA ALA A 74 -5.03 -0.04 -10.77
C ALA A 74 -4.90 1.36 -10.16
N LEU A 75 -3.66 1.81 -9.98
CA LEU A 75 -3.34 3.20 -9.69
C LEU A 75 -2.82 3.86 -10.97
N VAL A 76 -3.41 4.98 -11.35
CA VAL A 76 -2.97 5.81 -12.45
C VAL A 76 -2.27 7.03 -11.86
N ILE A 77 -0.99 7.15 -12.16
CA ILE A 77 -0.13 8.26 -11.76
C ILE A 77 -0.10 9.25 -12.92
N ASP A 78 -0.48 10.48 -12.63
CA ASP A 78 -0.32 11.63 -13.52
C ASP A 78 0.70 12.60 -12.92
N TRP A 79 1.60 13.14 -13.72
CA TRP A 79 2.58 14.12 -13.25
C TRP A 79 2.73 15.30 -14.21
N GLY A 80 2.75 16.51 -13.65
CA GLY A 80 3.04 17.74 -14.38
C GLY A 80 4.54 17.96 -14.54
N ARG A 81 4.92 19.05 -15.20
CA ARG A 81 6.25 19.64 -14.96
C ARG A 81 6.22 20.30 -13.58
N ARG A 82 7.37 20.35 -12.88
CA ARG A 82 7.43 20.94 -11.52
C ARG A 82 6.70 22.29 -11.47
N GLY A 83 5.79 22.44 -10.50
CA GLY A 83 4.98 23.65 -10.31
C GLY A 83 3.75 23.77 -11.22
N GLN A 84 3.51 22.83 -12.14
CA GLN A 84 2.28 22.76 -12.93
C GLN A 84 1.35 21.69 -12.35
N PRO A 85 0.07 22.01 -12.13
CA PRO A 85 -0.87 21.04 -11.57
C PRO A 85 -1.05 19.87 -12.53
N ALA A 86 -0.92 18.65 -12.02
CA ALA A 86 -1.37 17.45 -12.70
C ALA A 86 -2.90 17.37 -12.63
N VAL A 87 -3.51 16.68 -13.59
CA VAL A 87 -4.97 16.59 -13.70
C VAL A 87 -5.54 15.90 -12.46
N SER A 88 -6.51 16.55 -11.81
CA SER A 88 -7.15 16.02 -10.60
C SER A 88 -7.94 14.74 -10.87
N PHE A 89 -8.03 13.90 -9.83
CA PHE A 89 -8.84 12.70 -9.84
C PHE A 89 -10.32 13.01 -10.14
N GLY A 90 -10.99 12.15 -10.93
CA GLY A 90 -12.41 12.28 -11.29
C GLY A 90 -12.73 13.16 -12.50
N GLY A 91 -11.83 14.05 -12.92
CA GLY A 91 -12.01 14.93 -14.08
C GLY A 91 -11.61 14.31 -15.43
N GLN A 92 -11.40 12.98 -15.49
CA GLN A 92 -10.68 12.35 -16.59
C GLN A 92 -11.54 11.37 -17.39
N LEU A 93 -11.42 11.41 -18.72
CA LEU A 93 -11.86 10.33 -19.60
C LEU A 93 -10.82 9.20 -19.55
N LEU A 94 -11.11 8.16 -18.78
CA LEU A 94 -10.27 6.96 -18.72
C LEU A 94 -10.43 6.16 -20.01
N ARG A 95 -9.35 6.02 -20.78
CA ARG A 95 -9.28 5.00 -21.84
C ARG A 95 -9.26 3.61 -21.19
N GLY A 96 -9.90 2.64 -21.84
CA GLY A 96 -9.87 1.24 -21.39
C GLY A 96 -8.44 0.68 -21.36
N ASP A 97 -8.10 -0.03 -20.29
CA ASP A 97 -6.80 -0.68 -20.14
C ASP A 97 -6.82 -2.15 -20.57
N GLY A 98 -6.08 -2.49 -21.62
CA GLY A 98 -5.99 -3.87 -22.08
C GLY A 98 -7.26 -4.38 -22.76
N THR A 99 -7.24 -5.65 -23.13
CA THR A 99 -8.31 -6.30 -23.90
C THR A 99 -9.23 -7.06 -22.96
N ARG A 100 -10.53 -6.83 -23.07
CA ARG A 100 -11.55 -7.62 -22.35
C ARG A 100 -11.94 -8.83 -23.20
N LEU A 101 -11.94 -10.00 -22.59
CA LEU A 101 -12.34 -11.26 -23.19
C LEU A 101 -13.45 -11.87 -22.35
N ARG A 102 -14.36 -12.59 -23.00
CA ARG A 102 -15.37 -13.40 -22.34
C ARG A 102 -14.97 -14.86 -22.45
N LEU A 103 -14.81 -15.53 -21.30
CA LEU A 103 -14.42 -16.93 -21.17
C LEU A 103 -15.61 -17.72 -20.60
N GLY A 104 -16.64 -17.90 -21.42
CA GLY A 104 -17.90 -18.51 -20.99
C GLY A 104 -18.65 -17.63 -19.96
N PRO A 105 -18.89 -18.12 -18.73
CA PRO A 105 -19.53 -17.32 -17.67
C PRO A 105 -18.57 -16.29 -17.04
N TYR A 106 -17.27 -16.40 -17.29
CA TYR A 106 -16.24 -15.53 -16.71
C TYR A 106 -15.79 -14.44 -17.68
N THR A 107 -15.22 -13.39 -17.11
CA THR A 107 -14.62 -12.26 -17.81
C THR A 107 -13.13 -12.17 -17.50
N ALA A 108 -12.34 -11.90 -18.53
CA ALA A 108 -10.89 -11.78 -18.41
C ALA A 108 -10.39 -10.45 -18.97
N ARG A 109 -9.41 -9.85 -18.30
CA ARG A 109 -8.64 -8.72 -18.81
C ARG A 109 -7.23 -9.15 -19.17
N VAL A 110 -6.80 -8.89 -20.40
CA VAL A 110 -5.41 -9.14 -20.82
C VAL A 110 -4.66 -7.81 -20.91
N THR A 111 -3.56 -7.68 -20.17
CA THR A 111 -2.71 -6.48 -20.15
C THR A 111 -1.24 -6.82 -20.30
N ALA A 112 -0.47 -5.94 -20.95
CA ALA A 112 0.87 -6.25 -21.40
C ALA A 112 1.95 -6.14 -20.31
N ARG A 113 1.68 -5.49 -19.15
CA ARG A 113 2.63 -5.27 -18.02
C ARG A 113 1.92 -4.88 -16.73
N MET A 114 2.54 -5.12 -15.57
CA MET A 114 2.05 -4.59 -14.28
C MET A 114 2.24 -3.06 -14.15
N ALA A 115 3.33 -2.52 -14.71
CA ALA A 115 3.55 -1.08 -14.87
C ALA A 115 3.58 -0.70 -16.36
N ARG A 116 2.74 0.26 -16.77
CA ARG A 116 2.62 0.66 -18.17
C ARG A 116 2.45 2.15 -18.31
N ARG A 117 3.31 2.76 -19.13
CA ARG A 117 3.15 4.14 -19.56
C ARG A 117 1.95 4.25 -20.50
N GLU A 118 0.99 5.11 -20.18
CA GLU A 118 -0.23 5.33 -20.98
C GLU A 118 -0.22 6.67 -21.73
N GLY A 119 0.76 7.54 -21.45
CA GLY A 119 0.96 8.83 -22.10
C GLY A 119 2.30 9.44 -21.75
N SER A 120 2.57 10.66 -22.23
CA SER A 120 3.81 11.38 -21.94
C SER A 120 4.06 11.57 -20.44
N GLN A 121 2.99 11.80 -19.68
CA GLN A 121 2.98 12.17 -18.26
C GLN A 121 2.04 11.28 -17.44
N ARG A 122 1.86 10.03 -17.88
CA ARG A 122 0.92 9.08 -17.28
C ARG A 122 1.47 7.67 -17.20
N LEU A 123 1.31 7.05 -16.04
CA LEU A 123 1.75 5.70 -15.72
C LEU A 123 0.64 4.96 -14.98
N ARG A 124 0.23 3.80 -15.49
CA ARG A 124 -0.63 2.88 -14.77
C ARG A 124 0.21 1.82 -14.06
N LEU A 125 -0.12 1.56 -12.81
CA LEU A 125 0.44 0.51 -11.96
C LEU A 125 -0.65 -0.43 -11.46
N LEU A 126 -0.34 -1.71 -11.32
CA LEU A 126 -1.15 -2.67 -10.58
C LEU A 126 -0.52 -2.85 -9.19
N PRO A 127 -0.92 -2.07 -8.17
CA PRO A 127 -0.15 -1.93 -6.92
C PRO A 127 0.04 -3.26 -6.20
N LEU A 128 -1.05 -3.99 -5.97
CA LEU A 128 -1.06 -5.30 -5.34
C LEU A 128 -0.12 -6.29 -6.03
N HIS A 129 -0.12 -6.28 -7.36
CA HIS A 129 0.60 -7.24 -8.18
C HIS A 129 2.08 -6.94 -8.24
N LEU A 130 2.45 -5.66 -8.28
CA LEU A 130 3.83 -5.23 -8.14
C LEU A 130 4.38 -5.56 -6.75
N ALA A 131 3.56 -5.41 -5.70
CA ALA A 131 3.96 -5.79 -4.35
C ALA A 131 4.21 -7.31 -4.24
N LEU A 132 3.31 -8.13 -4.79
CA LEU A 132 3.48 -9.58 -4.83
C LEU A 132 4.68 -10.00 -5.69
N GLU A 133 4.89 -9.40 -6.87
CA GLU A 133 6.08 -9.65 -7.71
C GLU A 133 7.37 -9.37 -6.93
N GLY A 134 7.44 -8.22 -6.24
CA GLY A 134 8.58 -7.87 -5.39
C GLY A 134 8.79 -8.83 -4.22
N TYR A 135 7.72 -9.18 -3.49
CA TYR A 135 7.77 -10.14 -2.40
C TYR A 135 8.27 -11.51 -2.85
N LEU A 136 7.74 -12.02 -3.96
CA LEU A 136 8.17 -13.28 -4.55
C LEU A 136 9.63 -13.21 -5.01
N ALA A 137 10.04 -12.13 -5.67
CA ALA A 137 11.43 -11.96 -6.14
C ALA A 137 12.44 -11.91 -4.99
N LEU A 138 12.04 -11.47 -3.80
CA LEU A 138 12.91 -11.40 -2.62
C LEU A 138 12.94 -12.70 -1.81
N HIS A 139 11.83 -13.44 -1.72
CA HIS A 139 11.69 -14.56 -0.79
C HIS A 139 11.54 -15.94 -1.45
N PHE A 140 11.34 -16.00 -2.77
CA PHE A 140 11.09 -17.25 -3.51
C PHE A 140 12.21 -17.58 -4.51
N GLY A 141 13.40 -17.00 -4.31
CA GLY A 141 14.60 -17.44 -4.99
C GLY A 141 14.89 -18.92 -4.68
N GLY A 142 15.43 -19.64 -5.66
CA GLY A 142 16.06 -20.94 -5.41
C GLY A 142 17.28 -20.78 -4.49
N PRO A 143 17.79 -21.87 -3.91
CA PRO A 143 18.98 -21.80 -3.07
C PRO A 143 20.18 -21.25 -3.86
N ASP A 144 20.94 -20.33 -3.26
CA ASP A 144 22.15 -19.74 -3.86
C ASP A 144 23.29 -20.76 -4.04
N VAL A 145 23.22 -21.87 -3.32
CA VAL A 145 24.16 -22.99 -3.42
C VAL A 145 23.43 -24.18 -4.03
N ALA A 146 23.99 -24.74 -5.11
CA ALA A 146 23.50 -25.96 -5.72
C ALA A 146 23.95 -27.17 -4.91
N TRP A 147 23.05 -27.72 -4.09
CA TRP A 147 23.29 -28.99 -3.38
C TRP A 147 22.99 -30.15 -4.33
N SER A 148 23.91 -31.11 -4.44
CA SER A 148 23.79 -32.32 -5.28
C SER A 148 22.46 -33.05 -5.04
N GLU A 149 22.02 -33.10 -3.80
CA GLU A 149 20.80 -33.77 -3.34
C GLU A 149 19.53 -32.99 -3.74
N TYR A 150 19.61 -31.65 -3.77
CA TYR A 150 18.52 -30.82 -4.28
C TYR A 150 18.35 -31.03 -5.78
N SER A 151 19.46 -31.22 -6.51
CA SER A 151 19.46 -31.45 -7.96
C SER A 151 18.79 -32.77 -8.36
N GLU A 152 19.07 -33.89 -7.67
CA GLU A 152 18.46 -35.18 -8.00
C GLU A 152 16.95 -35.16 -7.79
N ARG A 153 16.49 -34.59 -6.67
CA ARG A 153 15.06 -34.53 -6.34
C ARG A 153 14.32 -33.52 -7.23
N ALA A 154 14.90 -32.36 -7.50
CA ALA A 154 14.32 -31.35 -8.38
C ALA A 154 14.23 -31.83 -9.84
N VAL A 155 15.24 -32.55 -10.33
CA VAL A 155 15.26 -33.12 -11.69
C VAL A 155 14.26 -34.28 -11.81
N SER A 156 14.19 -35.16 -10.80
CA SER A 156 13.32 -36.34 -10.85
C SER A 156 11.84 -36.08 -10.52
N ARG A 157 11.53 -35.10 -9.68
CA ARG A 157 10.16 -34.85 -9.18
C ARG A 157 9.65 -33.43 -9.44
N GLY A 158 10.45 -32.58 -10.07
CA GLY A 158 10.16 -31.15 -10.17
C GLY A 158 10.41 -30.40 -8.86
N LEU A 159 10.34 -29.08 -8.93
CA LEU A 159 10.43 -28.22 -7.74
C LEU A 159 9.12 -28.30 -6.95
N SER A 160 9.20 -28.47 -5.63
CA SER A 160 8.05 -28.24 -4.75
C SER A 160 7.76 -26.75 -4.73
N PRO A 161 6.60 -26.27 -5.22
CA PRO A 161 6.31 -24.85 -5.22
C PRO A 161 6.19 -24.37 -3.78
N ARG A 162 6.90 -23.30 -3.43
CA ARG A 162 6.60 -22.55 -2.21
C ARG A 162 5.23 -21.91 -2.41
N VAL A 163 4.35 -22.07 -1.43
CA VAL A 163 3.01 -21.48 -1.43
C VAL A 163 2.90 -20.58 -0.22
N GLU A 164 2.32 -19.41 -0.40
CA GLU A 164 1.98 -18.49 0.69
C GLU A 164 0.49 -18.14 0.56
N VAL A 165 -0.13 -17.84 1.70
CA VAL A 165 -1.53 -17.45 1.76
C VAL A 165 -1.60 -15.99 2.17
N THR A 166 -2.41 -15.23 1.45
CA THR A 166 -2.74 -13.85 1.82
C THR A 166 -4.26 -13.71 1.94
N THR A 167 -4.68 -12.78 2.78
CA THR A 167 -6.10 -12.54 3.05
C THR A 167 -6.45 -11.14 2.59
N SER A 168 -7.56 -10.99 1.89
CA SER A 168 -8.09 -9.67 1.54
C SER A 168 -8.43 -8.88 2.80
N GLY A 169 -8.35 -7.56 2.77
CA GLY A 169 -8.77 -6.70 3.87
C GLY A 169 -10.20 -6.99 4.37
N TRP A 170 -11.09 -7.46 3.50
CA TRP A 170 -12.43 -7.93 3.86
C TRP A 170 -12.44 -9.10 4.85
N GLY A 171 -11.40 -9.93 4.83
CA GLY A 171 -11.22 -11.06 5.75
C GLY A 171 -10.50 -10.69 7.05
N VAL A 172 -10.05 -9.43 7.20
CA VAL A 172 -9.42 -8.95 8.43
C VAL A 172 -10.49 -8.37 9.34
N GLN A 173 -10.79 -9.09 10.42
CA GLN A 173 -11.81 -8.70 11.40
C GLN A 173 -11.58 -7.28 11.92
N GLY A 174 -12.58 -6.40 11.78
CA GLY A 174 -12.58 -5.02 12.29
C GLY A 174 -11.96 -3.97 11.36
N LEU A 175 -11.27 -4.36 10.28
CA LEU A 175 -10.60 -3.41 9.38
C LEU A 175 -11.60 -2.50 8.63
N GLU A 176 -12.68 -3.08 8.11
CA GLU A 176 -13.72 -2.29 7.41
C GLU A 176 -14.31 -1.22 8.32
N ASP A 177 -14.66 -1.60 9.55
CA ASP A 177 -15.23 -0.68 10.53
C ASP A 177 -14.24 0.41 10.91
N ALA A 178 -12.98 0.03 11.18
CA ALA A 178 -11.91 0.97 11.51
C ALA A 178 -11.74 2.03 10.41
N LEU A 179 -11.70 1.62 9.14
CA LEU A 179 -11.62 2.53 8.00
C LEU A 179 -12.90 3.37 7.86
N ARG A 180 -14.07 2.79 8.08
CA ARG A 180 -15.36 3.49 7.96
C ARG A 180 -15.52 4.62 8.98
N VAL A 181 -15.09 4.43 10.22
CA VAL A 181 -15.19 5.44 11.28
C VAL A 181 -14.02 6.42 11.31
N PHE A 182 -12.96 6.15 10.54
CA PHE A 182 -11.74 6.94 10.55
C PHE A 182 -11.96 8.36 10.04
N GLU A 183 -11.65 9.36 10.87
CA GLU A 183 -11.74 10.76 10.49
C GLU A 183 -10.56 11.14 9.60
N ILE A 184 -10.84 11.60 8.37
CA ILE A 184 -9.80 12.07 7.45
C ILE A 184 -9.53 13.56 7.67
N HIS A 185 -8.34 13.87 8.15
CA HIS A 185 -7.94 15.25 8.44
C HIS A 185 -7.67 16.07 7.17
N THR A 186 -7.73 17.40 7.33
CA THR A 186 -7.23 18.33 6.31
C THR A 186 -5.71 18.17 6.16
N GLY A 187 -5.23 18.12 4.91
CA GLY A 187 -3.81 17.91 4.62
C GLY A 187 -3.35 16.45 4.73
N GLN A 188 -4.24 15.51 5.05
CA GLN A 188 -3.87 14.10 5.19
C GLN A 188 -3.58 13.45 3.84
N CYS A 189 -2.33 13.05 3.65
CA CYS A 189 -1.83 12.39 2.44
C CYS A 189 -1.59 10.89 2.63
N GLY A 190 -1.89 10.34 3.81
CA GLY A 190 -1.63 8.94 4.08
C GLY A 190 -2.10 8.48 5.45
N VAL A 191 -1.88 7.20 5.72
CA VAL A 191 -2.13 6.58 7.02
C VAL A 191 -1.13 5.45 7.26
N LEU A 192 -0.70 5.29 8.50
CA LEU A 192 -0.05 4.08 8.99
C LEU A 192 -1.10 3.28 9.75
N ALA A 193 -1.28 2.02 9.37
CA ALA A 193 -2.24 1.12 9.98
C ALA A 193 -1.50 0.10 10.83
N TYR A 194 -1.90 0.02 12.10
CA TYR A 194 -1.41 -0.94 13.07
C TYR A 194 -2.54 -1.87 13.49
N VAL A 195 -2.19 -3.12 13.76
CA VAL A 195 -3.08 -4.14 14.33
C VAL A 195 -2.38 -4.80 15.52
N GLY A 196 -3.00 -4.80 16.70
CA GLY A 196 -2.29 -5.25 17.91
C GLY A 196 -1.01 -4.46 18.20
N ASP A 197 -0.99 -3.16 17.88
CA ASP A 197 0.18 -2.26 17.89
C ASP A 197 1.39 -2.74 17.04
N VAL A 198 1.19 -3.69 16.12
CA VAL A 198 2.15 -4.06 15.08
C VAL A 198 1.79 -3.40 13.76
N LEU A 199 2.78 -2.81 13.07
CA LEU A 199 2.56 -2.16 11.78
C LEU A 199 2.08 -3.17 10.74
N ALA A 200 0.86 -2.96 10.24
CA ALA A 200 0.22 -3.79 9.24
C ALA A 200 0.39 -3.22 7.82
N ALA A 201 0.28 -1.90 7.67
CA ALA A 201 0.40 -1.23 6.37
C ALA A 201 0.83 0.23 6.51
N ALA A 202 1.47 0.75 5.46
CA ALA A 202 1.73 2.17 5.29
C ALA A 202 1.21 2.60 3.91
N PHE A 203 0.23 3.48 3.88
CA PHE A 203 -0.37 3.97 2.63
C PHE A 203 -0.18 5.46 2.51
N VAL A 204 0.59 5.88 1.51
CA VAL A 204 0.99 7.28 1.32
C VAL A 204 0.80 7.66 -0.15
N VAL A 205 0.17 8.81 -0.37
CA VAL A 205 0.00 9.41 -1.68
C VAL A 205 0.52 10.86 -1.69
N SER A 206 0.53 11.48 -2.85
CA SER A 206 1.07 12.82 -3.04
C SER A 206 0.15 13.95 -2.58
N HIS A 207 -1.17 13.73 -2.56
CA HIS A 207 -2.18 14.77 -2.36
C HIS A 207 -3.33 14.33 -1.44
N PRO A 208 -3.88 15.21 -0.57
CA PRO A 208 -4.96 14.84 0.35
C PRO A 208 -6.24 14.36 -0.31
N ASP A 209 -6.64 14.99 -1.41
CA ASP A 209 -7.83 14.55 -2.16
C ASP A 209 -7.65 13.15 -2.76
N ASP A 210 -6.44 12.80 -3.17
CA ASP A 210 -6.15 11.44 -3.67
C ASP A 210 -6.25 10.44 -2.51
N TYR A 211 -5.76 10.81 -1.32
CA TYR A 211 -5.89 9.98 -0.12
C TYR A 211 -7.36 9.73 0.22
N ARG A 212 -8.19 10.78 0.23
CA ARG A 212 -9.63 10.63 0.47
C ARG A 212 -10.30 9.70 -0.53
N ALA A 213 -9.95 9.82 -1.81
CA ALA A 213 -10.48 8.96 -2.86
C ALA A 213 -10.02 7.50 -2.73
N LEU A 214 -8.79 7.29 -2.26
CA LEU A 214 -8.14 5.98 -2.15
C LEU A 214 -8.30 5.32 -0.78
N HIS A 215 -8.74 6.04 0.24
CA HIS A 215 -8.79 5.55 1.63
C HIS A 215 -9.49 4.19 1.75
N ARG A 216 -10.63 4.02 1.08
CA ARG A 216 -11.37 2.75 1.10
C ARG A 216 -10.74 1.64 0.27
N SER A 217 -9.78 1.91 -0.61
CA SER A 217 -9.11 0.84 -1.36
C SER A 217 -8.17 0.01 -0.48
N LEU A 218 -7.87 0.44 0.75
CA LEU A 218 -7.09 -0.35 1.71
C LEU A 218 -7.73 -1.70 2.04
N ILE A 219 -9.06 -1.80 1.97
CA ILE A 219 -9.77 -3.07 2.17
C ILE A 219 -9.55 -4.07 1.02
N GLU A 220 -9.19 -3.56 -0.15
CA GLU A 220 -8.94 -4.35 -1.37
C GLU A 220 -7.48 -4.81 -1.46
N ASP A 221 -6.63 -4.42 -0.49
CA ASP A 221 -5.25 -4.90 -0.39
C ASP A 221 -5.19 -6.32 0.20
N VAL A 222 -3.99 -6.91 0.16
CA VAL A 222 -3.72 -8.23 0.75
C VAL A 222 -2.86 -8.13 2.00
N TYR A 223 -3.24 -8.91 3.00
CA TYR A 223 -2.61 -8.94 4.31
C TYR A 223 -2.08 -10.33 4.62
N GLY A 224 -0.92 -10.39 5.27
CA GLY A 224 -0.32 -11.64 5.73
C GLY A 224 -1.04 -12.20 6.96
N ASP A 225 -0.79 -13.49 7.25
CA ASP A 225 -1.43 -14.25 8.33
C ASP A 225 -1.31 -13.57 9.71
N LEU A 226 -0.18 -12.92 10.00
CA LEU A 226 0.01 -12.21 11.28
C LEU A 226 -1.02 -11.09 11.50
N VAL A 227 -1.33 -10.32 10.46
CA VAL A 227 -2.32 -9.23 10.54
C VAL A 227 -3.71 -9.80 10.82
N VAL A 228 -4.06 -10.90 10.15
CA VAL A 228 -5.34 -11.60 10.34
C VAL A 228 -5.47 -12.11 11.77
N ARG A 229 -4.45 -12.81 12.27
CA ARG A 229 -4.44 -13.33 13.64
C ARG A 229 -4.52 -12.23 14.67
N TYR A 230 -3.80 -11.12 14.47
CA TYR A 230 -3.80 -10.02 15.42
C TYR A 230 -5.15 -9.30 15.42
N GLY A 231 -5.80 -9.15 14.26
CA GLY A 231 -7.17 -8.62 14.17
C GLY A 231 -8.21 -9.50 14.88
N GLN A 232 -7.97 -10.81 14.96
CA GLN A 232 -8.81 -11.76 15.70
C GLN A 232 -8.51 -11.77 17.21
N LEU A 233 -7.24 -11.69 17.59
CA LEU A 233 -6.79 -11.80 18.98
C LEU A 233 -7.03 -10.52 19.79
N TYR A 234 -6.86 -9.35 19.17
CA TYR A 234 -7.00 -8.06 19.85
C TYR A 234 -8.36 -7.44 19.51
N SER A 235 -9.34 -7.63 20.41
CA SER A 235 -10.65 -6.98 20.28
C SER A 235 -10.59 -5.48 20.59
N GLU A 236 -9.68 -5.07 21.47
CA GLU A 236 -9.46 -3.68 21.88
C GLU A 236 -7.96 -3.43 22.10
N LEU A 237 -7.48 -2.24 21.72
CA LEU A 237 -6.12 -1.79 22.02
C LEU A 237 -6.08 -0.91 23.27
N GLY A 238 -4.99 -1.03 24.01
CA GLY A 238 -4.71 -0.14 25.13
C GLY A 238 -4.52 1.32 24.72
N THR A 239 -4.82 2.21 25.65
CA THR A 239 -4.50 3.63 25.52
C THR A 239 -3.00 3.82 25.70
N LEU A 240 -2.27 4.04 24.60
CA LEU A 240 -0.84 4.37 24.63
C LEU A 240 -0.59 5.86 24.93
N ALA A 241 -1.66 6.63 25.06
CA ALA A 241 -1.62 8.08 25.02
C ALA A 241 -1.74 8.68 26.43
N PRO A 242 -1.03 9.76 26.74
CA PRO A 242 -1.15 10.44 28.03
C PRO A 242 -2.57 10.95 28.24
N GLU A 243 -3.05 10.89 29.48
CA GLU A 243 -4.36 11.45 29.85
C GLU A 243 -4.35 12.98 29.73
N LEU A 244 -5.44 13.55 29.22
CA LEU A 244 -5.62 15.00 29.19
C LEU A 244 -5.79 15.52 30.63
N ARG A 245 -4.74 16.16 31.15
CA ARG A 245 -4.82 16.91 32.39
C ARG A 245 -5.05 18.38 32.08
N VAL A 246 -6.28 18.84 32.31
CA VAL A 246 -6.61 20.27 32.25
C VAL A 246 -6.65 20.81 33.67
N PRO A 247 -5.55 21.35 34.23
CA PRO A 247 -5.65 22.15 35.45
C PRO A 247 -6.61 23.30 35.18
N ARG A 248 -7.56 23.56 36.12
CA ARG A 248 -8.71 24.49 35.99
C ARG A 248 -8.55 25.50 34.84
N ALA A 249 -9.04 25.14 33.66
CA ALA A 249 -9.04 26.05 32.52
C ALA A 249 -9.94 27.26 32.85
N ALA A 250 -9.39 28.46 32.77
CA ALA A 250 -10.13 29.70 32.98
C ALA A 250 -10.89 30.13 31.71
N GLY A 251 -10.63 29.50 30.57
CA GLY A 251 -11.35 29.76 29.32
C GLY A 251 -11.03 28.79 28.18
N LEU A 252 -11.61 29.08 27.00
CA LEU A 252 -11.48 28.25 25.80
C LEU A 252 -10.05 28.18 25.26
N ASP A 253 -9.25 29.23 25.46
CA ASP A 253 -7.87 29.27 25.00
C ASP A 253 -6.96 28.33 25.80
N ASP A 254 -7.20 28.17 27.11
CA ASP A 254 -6.52 27.19 27.95
C ASP A 254 -6.83 25.75 27.49
N LEU A 255 -8.10 25.49 27.14
CA LEU A 255 -8.51 24.19 26.59
C LEU A 255 -7.83 23.92 25.24
N ARG A 256 -7.73 24.93 24.37
CA ARG A 256 -7.01 24.81 23.08
C ARG A 256 -5.53 24.59 23.27
N ALA A 257 -4.91 25.22 24.27
CA ALA A 257 -3.50 25.01 24.61
C ALA A 257 -3.26 23.58 25.11
N ALA A 258 -4.03 23.13 26.10
CA ALA A 258 -3.95 21.77 26.63
C ALA A 258 -4.19 20.70 25.55
N LEU A 259 -5.14 20.95 24.62
CA LEU A 259 -5.39 20.06 23.49
C LEU A 259 -4.20 20.01 22.52
N ARG A 260 -3.52 21.14 22.26
CA ARG A 260 -2.31 21.16 21.40
C ARG A 260 -1.18 20.36 22.03
N GLU A 261 -0.95 20.50 23.33
CA GLU A 261 0.06 19.73 24.07
C GLU A 261 -0.24 18.23 24.06
N LEU A 262 -1.50 17.85 24.33
CA LEU A 262 -1.92 16.45 24.27
C LEU A 262 -1.68 15.86 22.88
N ARG A 263 -2.06 16.58 21.82
CA ARG A 263 -1.88 16.12 20.44
C ARG A 263 -0.40 15.98 20.08
N ALA A 264 0.46 16.88 20.54
CA ALA A 264 1.90 16.77 20.36
C ALA A 264 2.45 15.52 21.05
N ALA A 265 2.09 15.30 22.32
CA ALA A 265 2.52 14.12 23.06
C ALA A 265 2.02 12.80 22.43
N TRP A 266 0.80 12.79 21.87
CA TRP A 266 0.30 11.64 21.10
C TRP A 266 1.12 11.38 19.85
N SER A 267 1.44 12.42 19.08
CA SER A 267 2.29 12.30 17.90
C SER A 267 3.68 11.75 18.26
N ASP A 268 4.26 12.14 19.40
CA ASP A 268 5.56 11.63 19.86
C ASP A 268 5.50 10.13 20.18
N VAL A 269 4.44 9.66 20.87
CA VAL A 269 4.23 8.22 21.13
C VAL A 269 4.14 7.42 19.83
N GLN A 270 3.45 7.96 18.82
CA GLN A 270 3.38 7.30 17.51
C GLN A 270 4.73 7.29 16.80
N GLY A 271 5.56 8.32 16.98
CA GLY A 271 6.93 8.36 16.50
C GLY A 271 7.70 7.10 16.92
N TYR A 272 7.67 6.76 18.20
CA TYR A 272 8.35 5.56 18.73
C TYR A 272 7.87 4.25 18.09
N LEU A 273 6.57 4.10 17.82
CA LEU A 273 6.03 2.92 17.13
C LEU A 273 6.46 2.83 15.65
N THR A 274 6.94 3.93 15.08
CA THR A 274 7.33 4.03 13.67
C THR A 274 8.84 4.05 13.44
N ASP A 275 9.64 4.38 14.46
CA ASP A 275 11.07 4.68 14.29
C ASP A 275 11.85 3.51 13.67
N GLU A 276 11.58 2.28 14.09
CA GLU A 276 12.23 1.10 13.52
C GLU A 276 11.92 0.88 12.04
N LEU A 277 10.74 1.28 11.57
CA LEU A 277 10.36 1.13 10.16
C LEU A 277 11.26 1.98 9.26
N PHE A 278 11.58 3.20 9.71
CA PHE A 278 12.33 4.18 8.94
C PHE A 278 13.84 3.99 9.04
N ALA A 279 14.32 3.41 10.14
CA ALA A 279 15.75 3.13 10.35
C ALA A 279 16.25 1.87 9.61
N ARG A 280 15.35 1.04 9.08
CA ARG A 280 15.73 -0.23 8.43
C ARG A 280 16.15 -0.02 6.97
N PRO A 281 17.30 -0.55 6.54
CA PRO A 281 17.68 -0.55 5.13
C PRO A 281 16.64 -1.28 4.29
N LEU A 282 16.30 -0.70 3.13
CA LEU A 282 15.35 -1.30 2.20
C LEU A 282 16.03 -1.83 0.95
N SER A 283 15.73 -3.08 0.62
CA SER A 283 15.93 -3.60 -0.72
C SER A 283 14.84 -3.08 -1.63
N TYR A 284 15.21 -2.50 -2.77
CA TYR A 284 14.24 -2.03 -3.76
C TYR A 284 14.63 -2.46 -5.16
N GLU A 285 13.62 -2.59 -6.01
CA GLU A 285 13.79 -2.68 -7.45
C GLU A 285 13.05 -1.52 -8.13
N ARG A 286 13.80 -0.75 -8.91
CA ARG A 286 13.20 0.35 -9.66
C ARG A 286 12.35 -0.17 -10.81
N VAL A 287 11.04 0.01 -10.69
CA VAL A 287 10.04 -0.31 -11.72
C VAL A 287 9.96 0.78 -12.80
N TYR A 288 9.99 2.05 -12.41
CA TYR A 288 9.88 3.19 -13.33
C TYR A 288 10.52 4.46 -12.73
N THR A 289 11.05 5.33 -13.59
CA THR A 289 11.49 6.69 -13.22
C THR A 289 10.56 7.70 -13.86
N LEU A 290 9.81 8.43 -13.02
CA LEU A 290 9.07 9.61 -13.44
C LEU A 290 10.07 10.70 -13.81
N GLY A 291 9.77 11.48 -14.85
CA GLY A 291 10.70 12.36 -15.58
C GLY A 291 11.63 13.21 -14.72
#